data_AF-A0A8T2UX53-F1
#
_entry.id   AF-A0A8T2UX53-F1
#
_cell.length_a   1.000
_cell.length_b   1.000
_cell.length_c   1.000
_cell.angle_alpha   90.00
_cell.angle_beta   90.00
_cell.angle_gamma   90.00
#
_symmetry.space_group_name_H-M   'P 1'
#
loop_
_entity.id
_entity.type
_entity.pdbx_description
1 polymer ?
#
loop_
_entity_poly.entity_id
_entity_poly.type
_entity_poly.pdbx_seq_one_letter_code
_entity_poly.pdbx_strand_id
1 'polypeptide(L)'
;MAEPDHIIVKPIPNLASEDFPAAFPFFYITPKVHEKVLRKYFPEEMGPITNVDPIGNSPVIIKKSQLEKIAPTWSNISVAMKGDEETDKAFGWVLEMYGYAVASALHGVQHVLRKDFMIQPPFDTRIEEKFIIHYTYGCDYDLNGTLTYGKIGLWRFDKRSYGSGAPPRNLPLPPAGVPESVVTLVKMVNEATANIPNWKEGE
;
A
#
# COMPACT_ATOMS: atom_id res chain seq x y z
N MET A 1 -7.74 8.58 -0.53
CA MET A 1 -6.37 8.62 -1.07
C MET A 1 -6.22 7.52 -2.12
N ALA A 2 -5.73 7.82 -3.33
CA ALA A 2 -5.26 6.80 -4.25
C ALA A 2 -3.76 6.61 -3.98
N GLU A 3 -3.34 5.42 -3.57
CA GLU A 3 -1.91 5.15 -3.35
C GLU A 3 -1.23 4.94 -4.70
N PRO A 4 -0.31 5.83 -5.11
CA PRO A 4 0.24 5.81 -6.47
C PRO A 4 1.36 4.78 -6.65
N ASP A 5 1.70 3.99 -5.64
CA ASP A 5 2.85 3.09 -5.62
C ASP A 5 2.53 1.63 -5.99
N HIS A 6 1.61 1.45 -6.94
CA HIS A 6 1.17 0.14 -7.42
C HIS A 6 1.45 -0.02 -8.92
N ILE A 7 2.05 -1.15 -9.30
CA ILE A 7 2.15 -1.59 -10.70
C ILE A 7 1.30 -2.84 -10.89
N ILE A 8 0.32 -2.76 -11.80
CA ILE A 8 -0.52 -3.89 -12.17
C ILE A 8 0.23 -4.73 -13.21
N VAL A 9 0.65 -5.94 -12.84
CA VAL A 9 1.49 -6.81 -13.69
C VAL A 9 0.69 -7.77 -14.56
N LYS A 10 -0.58 -7.99 -14.23
CA LYS A 10 -1.53 -8.81 -15.00
C LYS A 10 -2.97 -8.39 -14.70
N PRO A 11 -3.96 -8.76 -15.53
CA PRO A 11 -5.36 -8.45 -15.27
C PRO A 11 -5.83 -8.95 -13.90
N ILE A 12 -6.48 -8.07 -13.14
CA ILE A 12 -7.03 -8.39 -11.82
C ILE A 12 -8.48 -8.88 -12.03
N PRO A 13 -8.82 -10.14 -11.70
CA PRO A 13 -10.21 -10.57 -11.71
C PRO A 13 -10.96 -9.89 -10.56
N ASN A 14 -12.29 -9.94 -10.55
CA ASN A 14 -13.03 -9.45 -9.40
C ASN A 14 -12.73 -10.36 -8.19
N LEU A 15 -11.90 -9.88 -7.25
CA LEU A 15 -11.52 -10.60 -6.04
C LEU A 15 -12.53 -10.41 -4.90
N ALA A 16 -13.46 -9.46 -5.05
CA ALA A 16 -14.53 -9.18 -4.11
C ALA A 16 -15.77 -10.03 -4.40
N SER A 17 -16.73 -9.97 -3.48
CA SER A 17 -18.07 -10.55 -3.63
C SER A 17 -19.14 -9.46 -3.59
N GLU A 18 -20.41 -9.86 -3.68
CA GLU A 18 -21.55 -8.94 -3.65
C GLU A 18 -21.57 -8.12 -2.35
N ASP A 19 -21.30 -8.74 -1.21
CA ASP A 19 -21.41 -8.10 0.10
C ASP A 19 -20.05 -7.73 0.70
N PHE A 20 -18.99 -8.45 0.32
CA PHE A 20 -17.65 -8.29 0.89
C PHE A 20 -16.66 -7.76 -0.15
N PRO A 21 -16.16 -6.52 0.04
CA PRO A 21 -14.98 -6.01 -0.67
C PRO A 21 -13.75 -6.91 -0.47
N ALA A 22 -12.74 -6.77 -1.31
CA ALA A 22 -11.46 -7.45 -1.16
C ALA A 22 -10.34 -6.44 -0.89
N ALA A 23 -9.48 -6.75 0.08
CA ALA A 23 -8.36 -5.89 0.47
C ALA A 23 -7.12 -6.71 0.82
N PHE A 24 -5.95 -6.09 0.70
CA PHE A 24 -4.71 -6.70 1.17
C PHE A 24 -4.53 -6.50 2.69
N PRO A 25 -4.23 -7.56 3.46
CA PRO A 25 -3.93 -7.43 4.89
C PRO A 25 -2.50 -6.92 5.10
N PHE A 26 -2.36 -5.77 5.74
CA PHE A 26 -1.06 -5.18 6.06
C PHE A 26 -0.60 -5.64 7.45
N PHE A 27 0.58 -6.26 7.51
CA PHE A 27 1.11 -6.81 8.76
C PHE A 27 1.36 -5.75 9.85
N TYR A 28 1.54 -4.48 9.46
CA TYR A 28 1.77 -3.36 10.36
C TYR A 28 0.49 -2.62 10.77
N ILE A 29 -0.67 -3.01 10.20
CA ILE A 29 -1.97 -2.55 10.68
C ILE A 29 -2.46 -3.58 11.69
N THR A 30 -2.35 -3.24 12.97
CA THR A 30 -2.58 -4.16 14.09
C THR A 30 -3.62 -3.59 15.07
N PRO A 31 -4.93 -3.64 14.75
CA PRO A 31 -5.96 -3.02 15.57
C PRO A 31 -5.97 -3.49 17.03
N LYS A 32 -5.70 -4.78 17.28
CA LYS A 32 -5.61 -5.34 18.64
C LYS A 32 -4.47 -4.73 19.47
N VAL A 33 -3.33 -4.43 18.85
CA VAL A 33 -2.19 -3.80 19.56
C VAL A 33 -2.51 -2.35 19.92
N HIS A 34 -3.27 -1.66 19.06
CA HIS A 34 -3.62 -0.26 19.24
C HIS A 34 -5.05 -0.06 19.78
N GLU A 35 -5.64 -1.07 20.41
CA GLU A 35 -7.05 -1.04 20.82
C GLU A 35 -7.37 0.21 21.65
N LYS A 36 -6.56 0.54 22.67
CA LYS A 36 -6.75 1.71 23.52
C LYS A 36 -6.88 3.01 22.71
N VAL A 37 -6.06 3.20 21.69
CA VAL A 37 -6.08 4.39 20.82
C VAL A 37 -7.30 4.34 19.91
N LEU A 38 -7.57 3.18 19.31
CA LEU A 38 -8.69 2.99 18.39
C LEU A 38 -10.06 3.12 19.05
N ARG A 39 -10.21 2.84 20.35
CA ARG A 39 -11.49 3.00 21.07
C ARG A 39 -12.01 4.44 21.09
N LYS A 40 -11.16 5.45 20.85
CA LYS A 40 -11.60 6.83 20.63
C LYS A 40 -12.47 6.99 19.37
N TYR A 41 -12.27 6.13 18.37
CA TYR A 41 -12.90 6.21 17.04
C TYR A 41 -13.78 5.00 16.72
N PHE A 42 -13.60 3.88 17.42
CA PHE A 42 -14.42 2.67 17.38
C PHE A 42 -14.82 2.24 18.80
N PRO A 43 -15.84 2.90 19.39
CA PRO A 43 -16.28 2.65 20.76
C PRO A 43 -16.68 1.20 21.04
N GLU A 44 -16.67 0.77 22.29
CA GLU A 44 -16.96 -0.62 22.67
C GLU A 44 -18.38 -1.06 22.26
N GLU A 45 -19.34 -0.15 22.25
CA GLU A 45 -20.71 -0.38 21.79
C GLU A 45 -20.81 -0.73 20.30
N MET A 46 -19.79 -0.39 19.49
CA MET A 46 -19.73 -0.77 18.07
C MET A 46 -19.20 -2.19 17.87
N GLY A 47 -18.74 -2.86 18.93
CA GLY A 47 -18.34 -4.26 18.93
C GLY A 47 -16.86 -4.49 19.27
N PRO A 48 -16.38 -5.73 19.11
CA PRO A 48 -14.99 -6.07 19.40
C PRO A 48 -14.03 -5.39 18.43
N ILE A 49 -12.82 -5.04 18.90
CA ILE A 49 -11.80 -4.37 18.07
C ILE A 49 -11.39 -5.20 16.85
N THR A 50 -11.61 -6.51 16.88
CA THR A 50 -11.37 -7.44 15.76
C THR A 50 -12.28 -7.21 14.56
N ASN A 51 -13.34 -6.39 14.69
CA ASN A 51 -14.15 -5.96 13.55
C ASN A 51 -13.43 -4.90 12.69
N VAL A 52 -12.38 -4.25 13.21
CA VAL A 52 -11.51 -3.40 12.41
C VAL A 52 -10.53 -4.32 11.67
N ASP A 53 -10.70 -4.41 10.35
CA ASP A 53 -9.83 -5.23 9.50
C ASP A 53 -8.37 -4.69 9.51
N PRO A 54 -7.33 -5.54 9.45
CA PRO A 54 -5.93 -5.12 9.38
C PRO A 54 -5.54 -4.68 7.96
N ILE A 55 -6.25 -3.68 7.43
CA ILE A 55 -6.16 -3.25 6.03
C ILE A 55 -5.86 -1.75 5.93
N GLY A 56 -5.58 -1.29 4.72
CA GLY A 56 -5.65 0.13 4.36
C GLY A 56 -6.61 0.36 3.21
N ASN A 57 -6.64 1.59 2.72
CA ASN A 57 -7.49 2.00 1.60
C ASN A 57 -6.97 1.57 0.22
N SER A 58 -5.79 0.94 0.13
CA SER A 58 -5.23 0.44 -1.13
C SER A 58 -4.30 -0.75 -0.87
N PRO A 59 -4.31 -1.79 -1.74
CA PRO A 59 -5.28 -2.04 -2.79
C PRO A 59 -6.60 -2.56 -2.22
N VAL A 60 -7.71 -2.04 -2.74
CA VAL A 60 -9.07 -2.47 -2.39
C VAL A 60 -9.93 -2.57 -3.65
N ILE A 61 -10.72 -3.65 -3.76
CA ILE A 61 -11.86 -3.76 -4.69
C ILE A 61 -13.12 -3.63 -3.85
N ILE A 62 -13.84 -2.52 -4.02
CA ILE A 62 -15.04 -2.18 -3.24
C ILE A 62 -16.13 -1.65 -4.17
N LYS A 63 -17.38 -1.96 -3.84
CA LYS A 63 -18.53 -1.38 -4.54
C LYS A 63 -18.60 0.11 -4.32
N LYS A 64 -18.96 0.85 -5.37
CA LYS A 64 -19.15 2.30 -5.31
C LYS A 64 -20.08 2.73 -4.17
N SER A 65 -21.23 2.05 -3.98
CA SER A 65 -22.19 2.39 -2.92
C SER A 65 -21.64 2.17 -1.51
N GLN A 66 -20.84 1.12 -1.29
CA GLN A 66 -20.15 0.90 -0.01
C GLN A 66 -19.06 1.96 0.22
N LEU A 67 -18.30 2.31 -0.82
CA LEU A 67 -17.29 3.38 -0.74
C LEU A 67 -17.94 4.75 -0.43
N GLU A 68 -19.04 5.09 -1.10
CA GLU A 68 -19.81 6.31 -0.83
C GLU A 68 -20.34 6.35 0.61
N LYS A 69 -20.75 5.20 1.16
CA LYS A 69 -21.19 5.08 2.55
C LYS A 69 -20.06 5.37 3.54
N ILE A 70 -18.86 4.83 3.31
CA ILE A 70 -17.74 4.96 4.26
C ILE A 70 -16.93 6.25 4.08
N ALA A 71 -16.89 6.84 2.89
CA ALA A 71 -15.99 7.94 2.56
C ALA A 71 -16.15 9.19 3.45
N PRO A 72 -17.37 9.66 3.81
CA PRO A 72 -17.51 10.79 4.73
C PRO A 72 -16.96 10.49 6.12
N THR A 73 -17.23 9.30 6.66
CA THR A 73 -16.72 8.87 7.96
C THR A 73 -15.21 8.66 7.93
N TRP A 74 -14.67 8.08 6.86
CA TRP A 74 -13.24 7.93 6.66
C TRP A 74 -12.55 9.29 6.71
N SER A 75 -13.01 10.27 5.93
CA SER A 75 -12.43 11.62 5.94
C SER A 75 -12.48 12.26 7.34
N ASN A 76 -13.60 12.16 8.04
CA ASN A 76 -13.76 12.76 9.36
C ASN A 76 -12.85 12.11 10.41
N ILE A 77 -12.77 10.77 10.39
CA ILE A 77 -11.91 10.02 11.31
C ILE A 77 -10.45 10.31 11.03
N SER A 78 -10.02 10.32 9.77
CA SER A 78 -8.65 10.66 9.42
C SER A 78 -8.25 12.05 9.92
N VAL A 79 -9.11 13.06 9.73
CA VAL A 79 -8.84 14.42 10.26
C VAL A 79 -8.82 14.43 11.79
N ALA A 80 -9.75 13.73 12.44
CA ALA A 80 -9.80 13.64 13.91
C ALA A 80 -8.59 12.91 14.50
N MET A 81 -8.14 11.82 13.87
CA MET A 81 -6.92 11.11 14.22
C MET A 81 -5.70 12.01 14.04
N LYS A 82 -5.66 12.80 12.97
CA LYS A 82 -4.54 13.71 12.70
C LYS A 82 -4.45 14.86 13.71
N GLY A 83 -5.60 15.30 14.24
CA GLY A 83 -5.68 16.34 15.27
C GLY A 83 -5.43 15.85 16.71
N ASP A 84 -5.43 14.53 16.96
CA ASP A 84 -5.15 13.94 18.27
C ASP A 84 -3.67 13.55 18.36
N GLU A 85 -2.91 14.22 19.22
CA GLU A 85 -1.44 14.05 19.31
C GLU A 85 -1.03 12.61 19.65
N GLU A 86 -1.77 11.93 20.54
CA GLU A 86 -1.49 10.53 20.90
C GLU A 86 -1.69 9.60 19.69
N THR A 87 -2.76 9.83 18.92
CA THR A 87 -3.14 9.02 17.76
C THR A 87 -2.22 9.28 16.57
N ASP A 88 -1.93 10.54 16.26
CA ASP A 88 -0.98 10.90 15.20
C ASP A 88 0.41 10.34 15.50
N LYS A 89 0.85 10.39 16.75
CA LYS A 89 2.11 9.76 17.17
C LYS A 89 2.07 8.24 17.06
N ALA A 90 0.94 7.61 17.36
CA ALA A 90 0.80 6.16 17.33
C ALA A 90 0.76 5.60 15.90
N PHE A 91 0.06 6.26 14.98
CA PHE A 91 -0.16 5.76 13.62
C PHE A 91 0.74 6.42 12.58
N GLY A 92 1.12 7.69 12.77
CA GLY A 92 1.99 8.43 11.87
C GLY A 92 1.55 8.32 10.41
N TRP A 93 2.42 7.76 9.57
CA TRP A 93 2.19 7.67 8.13
C TRP A 93 1.08 6.69 7.71
N VAL A 94 0.67 5.74 8.57
CA VAL A 94 -0.42 4.79 8.29
C VAL A 94 -1.78 5.23 8.84
N LEU A 95 -1.88 6.46 9.35
CA LEU A 95 -3.09 6.99 9.97
C LEU A 95 -4.32 6.90 9.07
N GLU A 96 -4.17 7.25 7.79
CA GLU A 96 -5.25 7.18 6.80
C GLU A 96 -5.74 5.74 6.56
N MET A 97 -4.85 4.74 6.69
CA MET A 97 -5.19 3.33 6.57
C MET A 97 -6.05 2.88 7.76
N TYR A 98 -5.69 3.30 8.98
CA TYR A 98 -6.53 3.09 10.17
C TYR A 98 -7.86 3.84 10.07
N GLY A 99 -7.86 5.07 9.55
CA GLY A 99 -9.10 5.82 9.30
C GLY A 99 -10.05 5.08 8.37
N TYR A 100 -9.52 4.51 7.29
CA TYR A 100 -10.28 3.66 6.37
C TYR A 100 -10.83 2.40 7.04
N ALA A 101 -9.99 1.67 7.77
CA ALA A 101 -10.37 0.43 8.44
C ALA A 101 -11.45 0.66 9.50
N VAL A 102 -11.31 1.72 10.31
CA VAL A 102 -12.31 2.09 11.32
C VAL A 102 -13.62 2.53 10.67
N ALA A 103 -13.58 3.38 9.65
CA ALA A 103 -14.79 3.80 8.95
C ALA A 103 -15.52 2.60 8.32
N SER A 104 -14.79 1.66 7.74
CA SER A 104 -15.36 0.41 7.22
C SER A 104 -16.07 -0.38 8.32
N ALA A 105 -15.41 -0.57 9.47
CA ALA A 105 -15.98 -1.28 10.62
C ALA A 105 -17.24 -0.60 11.18
N LEU A 106 -17.22 0.73 11.35
CA LEU A 106 -18.38 1.50 11.84
C LEU A 106 -19.62 1.35 10.94
N HIS A 107 -19.40 1.13 9.64
CA HIS A 107 -20.47 0.96 8.65
C HIS A 107 -20.80 -0.51 8.35
N GLY A 108 -20.21 -1.45 9.08
CA GLY A 108 -20.40 -2.89 8.89
C GLY A 108 -19.83 -3.43 7.58
N VAL A 109 -18.85 -2.74 6.98
CA VAL A 109 -18.16 -3.18 5.77
C VAL A 109 -16.95 -4.02 6.18
N GLN A 110 -17.01 -5.33 5.93
CA GLN A 110 -15.94 -6.28 6.22
C GLN A 110 -15.29 -6.77 4.93
N HIS A 111 -13.99 -7.01 4.96
CA HIS A 111 -13.21 -7.34 3.76
C HIS A 111 -12.83 -8.82 3.71
N VAL A 112 -12.83 -9.39 2.51
CA VAL A 112 -12.08 -10.60 2.21
C VAL A 112 -10.60 -10.24 2.14
N LEU A 113 -9.81 -10.78 3.08
CA LEU A 113 -8.38 -10.53 3.14
C LEU A 113 -7.63 -11.37 2.10
N ARG A 114 -7.02 -10.71 1.11
CA ARG A 114 -6.34 -11.33 -0.04
C ARG A 114 -4.84 -11.12 0.02
N LYS A 115 -4.11 -12.07 0.61
CA LYS A 115 -2.63 -12.07 0.63
C LYS A 115 -2.01 -12.25 -0.76
N ASP A 116 -2.78 -12.78 -1.70
CA ASP A 116 -2.42 -12.96 -3.10
C ASP A 116 -2.73 -11.73 -3.97
N PHE A 117 -3.24 -10.64 -3.39
CA PHE A 117 -3.59 -9.45 -4.15
C PHE A 117 -2.34 -8.73 -4.70
N MET A 118 -1.30 -8.60 -3.86
CA MET A 118 -0.09 -7.88 -4.20
C MET A 118 1.16 -8.47 -3.54
N ILE A 119 2.32 -8.04 -4.01
CA ILE A 119 3.64 -8.28 -3.41
C ILE A 119 4.32 -6.96 -3.05
N GLN A 120 5.25 -7.01 -2.09
CA GLN A 120 6.02 -5.88 -1.57
C GLN A 120 7.54 -6.15 -1.70
N PRO A 121 8.16 -5.90 -2.87
CA PRO A 121 9.61 -5.94 -2.99
C PRO A 121 10.26 -4.89 -2.08
N PRO A 122 11.49 -5.14 -1.59
CA PRO A 122 12.36 -6.26 -1.94
C PRO A 122 12.09 -7.56 -1.15
N PHE A 123 11.09 -7.57 -0.25
CA PHE A 123 10.84 -8.70 0.65
C PHE A 123 10.14 -9.87 -0.03
N ASP A 124 9.18 -9.57 -0.90
CA ASP A 124 8.57 -10.57 -1.78
C ASP A 124 9.40 -10.70 -3.07
N THR A 125 9.97 -11.88 -3.30
CA THR A 125 10.99 -12.10 -4.34
C THR A 125 10.44 -12.54 -5.70
N ARG A 126 9.19 -13.01 -5.74
CA ARG A 126 8.54 -13.55 -6.93
C ARG A 126 7.12 -13.03 -7.07
N ILE A 127 6.70 -12.79 -8.31
CA ILE A 127 5.34 -12.33 -8.63
C ILE A 127 4.34 -13.48 -8.56
N GLU A 128 4.71 -14.63 -9.14
CA GLU A 128 3.86 -15.83 -9.19
C GLU A 128 2.42 -15.49 -9.65
N GLU A 129 1.41 -15.90 -8.89
CA GLU A 129 -0.01 -15.65 -9.17
C GLU A 129 -0.50 -14.26 -8.74
N LYS A 130 0.31 -13.46 -8.04
CA LYS A 130 -0.12 -12.14 -7.53
C LYS A 130 -0.24 -11.11 -8.65
N PHE A 131 -1.03 -10.06 -8.41
CA PHE A 131 -1.47 -9.14 -9.47
C PHE A 131 -0.79 -7.78 -9.46
N ILE A 132 -0.30 -7.34 -8.30
CA ILE A 132 0.21 -5.99 -8.11
C ILE A 132 1.59 -6.05 -7.45
N ILE A 133 2.49 -5.19 -7.92
CA ILE A 133 3.72 -4.84 -7.20
C ILE A 133 3.46 -3.53 -6.45
N HIS A 134 3.50 -3.56 -5.12
CA HIS A 134 3.46 -2.37 -4.28
C HIS A 134 4.90 -1.94 -3.94
N TYR A 135 5.38 -0.89 -4.60
CA TYR A 135 6.79 -0.45 -4.52
C TYR A 135 7.02 0.60 -3.42
N THR A 136 6.58 0.28 -2.20
CA THR A 136 6.69 1.19 -1.05
C THR A 136 8.09 1.22 -0.43
N TYR A 137 8.84 0.12 -0.49
CA TYR A 137 10.16 -0.01 0.13
C TYR A 137 11.30 0.28 -0.85
N GLY A 138 12.40 0.82 -0.32
CA GLY A 138 13.64 0.98 -1.08
C GLY A 138 14.25 -0.37 -1.42
N CYS A 139 14.63 -0.54 -2.69
CA CYS A 139 15.31 -1.70 -3.23
C CYS A 139 16.79 -1.36 -3.41
N ASP A 140 17.61 -1.63 -2.40
CA ASP A 140 19.05 -1.35 -2.39
C ASP A 140 19.86 -2.65 -2.52
N TYR A 141 20.77 -2.73 -3.48
CA TYR A 141 21.56 -3.93 -3.74
C TYR A 141 23.04 -3.61 -3.96
N ASP A 142 23.91 -4.54 -3.56
CA ASP A 142 25.30 -4.55 -4.02
C ASP A 142 25.40 -5.11 -5.46
N LEU A 143 26.60 -5.05 -6.05
CA LEU A 143 26.84 -5.54 -7.42
C LEU A 143 26.73 -7.07 -7.57
N ASN A 144 26.70 -7.82 -6.47
CA ASN A 144 26.48 -9.27 -6.47
C ASN A 144 25.00 -9.64 -6.35
N GLY A 145 24.10 -8.64 -6.28
CA GLY A 145 22.66 -8.86 -6.10
C GLY A 145 22.24 -9.13 -4.66
N THR A 146 23.07 -8.80 -3.67
CA THR A 146 22.74 -8.93 -2.24
C THR A 146 21.98 -7.69 -1.76
N LEU A 147 20.83 -7.90 -1.12
CA LEU A 147 20.01 -6.83 -0.54
C LEU A 147 20.77 -6.11 0.58
N THR A 148 20.93 -4.79 0.46
CA THR A 148 21.56 -3.91 1.46
C THR A 148 20.52 -3.03 2.16
N TYR A 149 19.34 -3.59 2.48
CA TYR A 149 18.20 -2.83 3.03
C TYR A 149 18.60 -1.92 4.21
N GLY A 150 18.14 -0.67 4.15
CA GLY A 150 18.48 0.37 5.13
C GLY A 150 19.83 1.06 4.89
N LYS A 151 20.58 0.67 3.86
CA LYS A 151 21.79 1.35 3.38
C LYS A 151 21.69 1.57 1.89
N ILE A 152 22.20 2.71 1.41
CA ILE A 152 22.25 2.99 -0.02
C ILE A 152 23.15 1.93 -0.70
N GLY A 153 22.54 1.14 -1.56
CA GLY A 153 23.23 0.12 -2.36
C GLY A 153 24.02 0.73 -3.52
N LEU A 154 24.88 -0.07 -4.15
CA LEU A 154 25.56 0.31 -5.39
C LEU A 154 24.57 0.38 -6.57
N TRP A 155 23.52 -0.44 -6.52
CA TRP A 155 22.33 -0.28 -7.32
C TRP A 155 21.14 0.02 -6.41
N ARG A 156 20.25 0.93 -6.82
CA ARG A 156 19.09 1.34 -6.03
C ARG A 156 17.89 1.67 -6.89
N PHE A 157 16.71 1.25 -6.42
CA PHE A 157 15.44 1.84 -6.78
C PHE A 157 14.65 2.20 -5.51
N ASP A 158 14.40 3.48 -5.28
CA ASP A 158 13.48 3.94 -4.22
C ASP A 158 12.71 5.15 -4.75
N LYS A 159 11.37 5.08 -4.70
CA LYS A 159 10.52 6.18 -5.16
C LYS A 159 10.82 7.50 -4.46
N ARG A 160 11.33 7.47 -3.22
CA ARG A 160 11.69 8.66 -2.44
C ARG A 160 12.89 9.40 -3.03
N SER A 161 13.73 8.72 -3.82
CA SER A 161 14.79 9.38 -4.60
C SER A 161 14.25 10.27 -5.72
N TYR A 162 12.95 10.16 -6.03
CA TYR A 162 12.25 10.93 -7.06
C TYR A 162 11.12 11.78 -6.44
N GLY A 163 11.25 12.19 -5.18
CA GLY A 163 10.22 12.98 -4.50
C GLY A 163 10.06 14.41 -5.05
N SER A 164 11.07 14.93 -5.74
CA SER A 164 11.07 16.25 -6.35
C SER A 164 10.74 16.24 -7.85
N GLY A 165 10.45 15.07 -8.43
CA GLY A 165 10.08 14.99 -9.84
C GLY A 165 10.13 13.59 -10.41
N ALA A 166 9.61 13.43 -11.63
CA ALA A 166 9.45 12.10 -12.22
C ALA A 166 10.81 11.40 -12.45
N PRO A 167 10.89 10.06 -12.29
CA PRO A 167 12.14 9.33 -12.54
C PRO A 167 12.60 9.50 -14.01
N PRO A 168 13.92 9.44 -14.26
CA PRO A 168 14.45 9.48 -15.62
C PRO A 168 14.01 8.24 -16.41
N ARG A 169 14.03 8.35 -17.74
CA ARG A 169 13.85 7.19 -18.61
C ARG A 169 15.06 6.27 -18.50
N ASN A 170 14.87 5.00 -18.86
CA ASN A 170 15.94 4.01 -18.97
C ASN A 170 16.73 3.84 -17.67
N LEU A 171 16.04 3.70 -16.54
CA LEU A 171 16.65 3.33 -15.27
C LEU A 171 17.50 2.06 -15.45
N PRO A 172 18.69 2.01 -14.85
CA PRO A 172 19.55 0.85 -14.96
C PRO A 172 18.84 -0.38 -14.37
N LEU A 173 18.87 -1.49 -15.10
CA LEU A 173 18.39 -2.76 -14.57
C LEU A 173 19.26 -3.18 -13.36
N PRO A 174 18.68 -3.86 -12.37
CA PRO A 174 19.44 -4.35 -11.24
C PRO A 174 20.49 -5.40 -11.65
N PRO A 175 21.55 -5.58 -10.84
CA PRO A 175 22.59 -6.58 -11.10
C PRO A 175 22.04 -8.01 -11.11
N ALA A 176 22.83 -8.94 -11.64
CA ALA A 176 22.51 -10.36 -11.59
C ALA A 176 22.34 -10.82 -10.12
N GLY A 177 21.40 -11.73 -9.87
CA GLY A 177 21.07 -12.22 -8.53
C GLY A 177 19.95 -11.45 -7.83
N VAL A 178 19.57 -10.25 -8.32
CA VAL A 178 18.41 -9.52 -7.79
C VAL A 178 17.09 -10.23 -8.13
N PRO A 179 16.13 -10.30 -7.20
CA PRO A 179 14.87 -11.01 -7.39
C PRO A 179 14.04 -10.56 -8.59
N GLU A 180 13.24 -11.49 -9.12
CA GLU A 180 12.31 -11.29 -10.24
C GLU A 180 11.37 -10.10 -10.02
N SER A 181 10.85 -9.94 -8.80
CA SER A 181 9.93 -8.86 -8.44
C SER A 181 10.54 -7.47 -8.66
N VAL A 182 11.80 -7.27 -8.25
CA VAL A 182 12.52 -6.00 -8.39
C VAL A 182 12.92 -5.75 -9.85
N VAL A 183 13.38 -6.80 -10.55
CA VAL A 183 13.70 -6.72 -11.98
C VAL A 183 12.46 -6.30 -12.77
N THR A 184 11.30 -6.90 -12.49
CA THR A 184 10.04 -6.61 -13.17
C THR A 184 9.54 -5.20 -12.87
N LEU A 185 9.59 -4.78 -11.60
CA LEU A 185 9.29 -3.40 -11.19
C LEU A 185 10.03 -2.38 -12.07
N VAL A 186 11.35 -2.51 -12.19
CA VAL A 186 12.17 -1.53 -12.93
C VAL A 186 11.90 -1.60 -14.44
N LYS A 187 11.69 -2.80 -14.99
CA LYS A 187 11.30 -2.97 -16.40
C LYS A 187 9.98 -2.28 -16.71
N MET A 188 8.98 -2.41 -15.85
CA MET A 188 7.67 -1.79 -16.06
C MET A 188 7.70 -0.27 -15.86
N VAL A 189 8.51 0.24 -14.93
CA VAL A 189 8.78 1.69 -14.85
C VAL A 189 9.43 2.21 -16.13
N ASN A 190 10.44 1.49 -16.65
CA ASN A 190 11.07 1.85 -17.92
C ASN A 190 10.09 1.79 -19.11
N GLU A 191 9.25 0.76 -19.18
CA GLU A 191 8.20 0.67 -20.19
C GLU A 191 7.21 1.85 -20.10
N ALA A 192 6.73 2.17 -18.89
CA ALA A 192 5.80 3.28 -18.68
C ALA A 192 6.42 4.63 -19.07
N THR A 193 7.62 4.93 -18.57
CA THR A 193 8.33 6.19 -18.86
C THR A 193 8.68 6.36 -20.34
N ALA A 194 8.88 5.26 -21.08
CA ALA A 194 9.10 5.28 -22.51
C ALA A 194 7.83 5.57 -23.32
N ASN A 195 6.66 5.14 -22.84
CA ASN A 195 5.40 5.20 -23.59
C ASN A 195 4.48 6.35 -23.17
N ILE A 196 4.68 6.96 -22.00
CA ILE A 196 3.89 8.13 -21.58
C ILE A 196 4.33 9.37 -22.38
N PRO A 197 3.43 10.00 -23.17
CA PRO A 197 3.77 11.18 -23.94
C PRO A 197 4.13 12.34 -23.01
N ASN A 198 5.10 13.17 -23.44
CA ASN A 198 5.58 14.32 -22.66
C ASN A 198 6.11 13.96 -21.27
N TRP A 199 6.65 12.74 -21.07
CA TRP A 199 7.31 12.40 -19.82
C TRP A 199 8.51 13.31 -19.57
N LYS A 200 8.43 14.10 -18.49
CA LYS A 200 9.42 15.09 -18.09
C LYS A 200 10.20 14.60 -16.88
N GLU A 201 11.48 14.40 -17.05
CA GLU A 201 12.36 13.83 -16.04
C GLU A 201 12.80 14.92 -15.06
N GLY A 202 12.71 14.67 -13.76
CA GLY A 202 13.29 15.54 -12.72
C GLY A 202 12.63 16.90 -12.47
N GLU A 203 11.41 17.14 -12.96
CA GLU A 203 10.61 18.36 -12.66
C GLU A 203 9.73 18.23 -11.41
#